data_AF-A0A5K1FZM1-F1
#
_entry.id   AF-A0A5K1FZM1-F1
#
_cell.length_a   1.000
_cell.length_b   1.000
_cell.length_c   1.000
_cell.angle_alpha   90.00
_cell.angle_beta   90.00
_cell.angle_gamma   90.00
#
_symmetry.space_group_name_H-M   'P 1'
#
loop_
_entity.id
_entity.type
_entity.pdbx_description
1 polymer ?
#
loop_
_entity_poly.entity_id
_entity_poly.type
_entity_poly.pdbx_seq_one_letter_code
_entity_poly.pdbx_strand_id
1 'polypeptide(L)' 'MVNYVNALLYGVGGIVVAGMSLLVALQEKLVYVPVVPGLTKGYPITPARLHLKFEDVWLRSSDGVRLHAWFIKLFPDCR' A
#
# COMPACT_ATOMS: atom_id res chain seq x y z
N MET A 1 25.40 -25.24 28.75
CA MET A 1 24.62 -24.17 29.42
C MET A 1 24.30 -23.14 28.35
N VAL A 2 23.04 -22.98 27.93
CA VAL A 2 22.70 -21.96 26.91
C VAL A 2 22.82 -20.59 27.59
N ASN A 3 23.75 -19.78 27.10
CA ASN A 3 23.90 -18.42 27.60
C ASN A 3 22.65 -17.61 27.22
N TYR A 4 21.95 -17.03 28.19
CA TYR A 4 20.73 -16.25 27.94
C TYR A 4 20.96 -15.11 26.94
N VAL A 5 22.18 -14.57 26.89
CA VAL A 5 22.61 -13.59 25.90
C VAL A 5 22.59 -14.17 24.48
N ASN A 6 23.06 -15.41 24.29
CA ASN A 6 23.04 -16.07 22.99
C ASN A 6 21.60 -16.37 22.55
N ALA A 7 20.75 -16.83 23.47
CA ALA A 7 19.34 -17.06 23.18
C ALA A 7 18.63 -15.77 22.73
N LEU A 8 18.91 -14.65 23.40
CA LEU A 8 18.40 -13.33 23.01
C LEU A 8 18.88 -12.94 21.60
N LEU A 9 20.19 -13.06 21.33
CA LEU A 9 20.77 -12.69 20.04
C LEU A 9 20.22 -13.53 18.89
N TYR A 10 20.07 -14.84 19.07
CA TYR A 10 19.45 -15.70 18.05
C TYR A 10 17.97 -15.40 17.86
N GLY A 11 17.24 -15.08 18.93
CA GLY A 11 15.84 -14.65 18.84
C GLY A 11 15.69 -13.37 18.03
N VAL A 12 16.48 -12.34 18.35
CA VAL A 12 16.48 -11.07 17.61
C VAL A 12 16.89 -11.28 16.15
N GLY A 13 17.96 -12.04 15.91
CA GLY A 13 18.42 -12.37 14.57
C GLY A 13 17.35 -13.10 13.75
N GLY A 14 16.65 -14.07 14.34
CA GLY A 14 15.55 -14.79 13.71
C GLY A 14 14.40 -13.86 13.31
N ILE A 15 14.00 -12.94 14.19
CA ILE A 15 12.94 -11.95 13.90
C ILE A 15 13.33 -11.06 12.72
N VAL A 16 14.56 -10.54 12.70
CA VAL A 16 15.04 -9.67 11.63
C VAL A 16 15.06 -10.42 10.29
N VAL A 17 15.58 -11.64 10.26
CA VAL A 17 15.64 -12.46 9.04
C VAL A 17 14.25 -12.82 8.54
N ALA A 18 13.33 -13.21 9.43
CA ALA A 18 11.95 -13.50 9.07
C ALA A 18 11.24 -12.26 8.50
N GLY A 19 11.41 -11.09 9.13
CA GLY A 19 10.87 -9.83 8.65
C GLY A 19 11.40 -9.45 7.26
N MET A 20 12.71 -9.55 7.05
CA MET A 20 13.33 -9.26 5.75
C MET A 20 12.83 -10.22 4.67
N SER A 21 12.72 -11.51 5.00
CA SER A 21 12.25 -12.53 4.06
C SER A 21 10.79 -12.27 3.66
N LEU A 22 9.94 -11.87 4.62
CA LEU A 22 8.56 -11.49 4.35
C LEU A 22 8.46 -10.26 3.44
N LEU A 23 9.31 -9.24 3.67
CA LEU A 23 9.35 -8.05 2.83
C LEU A 23 9.73 -8.39 1.38
N VAL A 24 10.72 -9.26 1.18
CA VAL A 24 11.11 -9.72 -0.16
C VAL A 24 9.98 -10.54 -0.81
N ALA A 25 9.39 -11.48 -0.08
CA ALA A 25 8.31 -12.33 -0.60
C ALA A 25 7.05 -11.52 -0.97
N LEU A 26 6.75 -10.46 -0.22
CA LEU A 26 5.60 -9.58 -0.46
C LEU A 26 5.95 -8.35 -1.29
N GLN A 27 7.16 -8.27 -1.85
CA GLN A 27 7.62 -7.10 -2.58
C GLN A 27 6.73 -6.78 -3.79
N GLU A 28 6.21 -7.79 -4.48
CA GLU A 28 5.28 -7.61 -5.61
C GLU A 28 3.94 -6.99 -5.22
N LYS A 29 3.60 -7.03 -3.93
CA LYS A 29 2.39 -6.38 -3.38
C LYS A 29 2.66 -4.96 -2.89
N LEU A 30 3.93 -4.53 -2.83
CA LEU A 30 4.29 -3.16 -2.51
C LEU A 30 4.12 -2.31 -3.78
N VAL A 31 3.13 -1.41 -3.77
CA VAL A 31 2.92 -0.47 -4.88
C VAL A 31 4.10 0.49 -4.91
N TYR A 32 4.96 0.36 -5.91
CA TYR A 32 6.01 1.33 -6.18
C TYR A 32 5.39 2.59 -6.79
N VAL A 33 5.53 3.72 -6.09
CA VAL A 33 5.15 5.04 -6.61
C VAL A 33 6.44 5.78 -6.98
N PRO A 34 6.72 6.01 -8.28
CA PRO A 34 7.89 6.78 -8.69
C PRO A 34 7.79 8.20 -8.15
N VAL A 35 8.81 8.64 -7.41
CA VAL A 35 8.89 10.02 -6.92
C VAL A 35 9.45 10.89 -8.03
N VAL A 36 8.58 11.69 -8.64
CA VAL A 36 8.99 12.65 -9.66
C VAL A 36 9.77 13.80 -8.99
N PRO A 37 10.96 14.18 -9.49
CA PRO A 37 11.69 15.33 -8.96
C PRO A 37 10.82 16.59 -8.96
N GLY A 38 10.74 17.28 -7.82
CA GLY A 38 9.91 18.48 -7.66
C GLY A 38 8.46 18.22 -7.22
N LEU A 39 8.03 16.96 -7.07
CA LEU A 39 6.71 16.61 -6.52
C LEU A 39 6.85 16.10 -5.08
N THR A 40 5.89 16.48 -4.22
CA THR A 40 5.88 16.00 -2.82
C THR A 40 5.70 14.49 -2.78
N LYS A 41 6.36 13.82 -1.83
CA LYS A 41 6.19 12.38 -1.62
C LYS A 41 4.77 12.12 -1.12
N GLY A 42 3.96 11.52 -1.98
CA GLY A 42 2.54 11.25 -1.75
C GLY A 42 1.72 11.70 -2.95
N TYR A 43 0.68 10.95 -3.29
CA TYR A 43 -0.30 11.33 -4.31
C TYR A 43 -1.55 11.88 -3.60
N PRO A 44 -1.59 13.14 -3.11
CA PRO A 44 -2.83 13.75 -2.65
C PRO A 44 -3.67 14.27 -3.84
N ILE A 45 -3.47 13.74 -5.05
CA ILE A 45 -4.25 14.12 -6.22
C ILE A 45 -5.54 13.34 -6.17
N THR A 46 -6.64 14.02 -5.86
CA THR A 46 -8.01 13.51 -6.01
C THR A 46 -8.69 14.19 -7.20
N PRO A 47 -9.79 13.63 -7.74
CA PRO A 47 -10.54 14.25 -8.83
C PRO A 47 -11.09 15.64 -8.47
N ALA A 48 -11.24 15.96 -7.17
CA ALA A 48 -11.59 17.31 -6.71
C ALA A 48 -10.60 18.39 -7.18
N ARG A 49 -9.34 18.06 -7.44
CA ARG A 49 -8.37 19.02 -8.02
C ARG A 49 -8.81 19.55 -9.39
N LEU A 50 -9.61 18.78 -10.12
CA LEU A 50 -10.21 19.14 -11.40
C LEU A 50 -11.66 19.61 -11.26
N HIS A 51 -12.12 19.90 -10.03
CA HIS A 51 -13.51 20.25 -9.70
C HIS A 51 -14.54 19.18 -10.09
N LEU A 52 -14.14 17.91 -10.15
CA LEU A 52 -15.04 16.79 -10.44
C LEU A 52 -15.65 16.25 -9.14
N LYS A 53 -16.98 16.06 -9.12
CA LYS A 53 -17.67 15.28 -8.08
C LYS A 53 -17.30 13.81 -8.25
N PHE A 54 -16.86 13.16 -7.17
CA PHE A 54 -16.48 11.75 -7.18
C PHE A 54 -16.88 11.04 -5.89
N GLU A 55 -16.96 9.71 -5.95
CA GLU A 55 -17.21 8.83 -4.81
C GLU A 55 -16.03 7.85 -4.67
N ASP A 56 -15.56 7.64 -3.45
CA ASP A 56 -14.59 6.58 -3.15
C ASP A 56 -15.29 5.22 -3.19
N VAL A 57 -14.80 4.33 -4.03
CA VAL A 57 -15.35 2.98 -4.19
C VAL A 57 -14.26 1.93 -4.11
N TRP A 58 -14.66 0.71 -3.75
CA TRP A 58 -13.79 -0.45 -3.70
C TRP A 58 -14.30 -1.51 -4.67
N LEU A 59 -13.47 -1.82 -5.67
CA LEU A 59 -13.75 -2.85 -6.65
C LEU A 59 -13.08 -4.16 -6.21
N ARG A 60 -13.73 -5.29 -6.50
CA ARG A 60 -13.14 -6.61 -6.28
C ARG A 60 -12.72 -7.19 -7.62
N SER A 61 -11.43 -7.39 -7.80
CA SER A 61 -10.87 -8.04 -8.97
C SER A 61 -11.20 -9.54 -8.97
N SER A 62 -11.08 -10.19 -10.12
CA SER A 62 -11.36 -11.62 -10.31
C SER A 62 -10.47 -12.52 -9.45
N ASP A 63 -9.25 -12.07 -9.15
CA ASP A 63 -8.29 -12.70 -8.23
C ASP A 63 -8.57 -12.39 -6.75
N GLY A 64 -9.67 -11.69 -6.44
CA GLY A 64 -10.11 -11.36 -5.09
C GLY A 64 -9.44 -10.14 -4.48
N VAL A 65 -8.52 -9.47 -5.18
CA VAL A 65 -7.88 -8.24 -4.70
C VAL A 65 -8.90 -7.10 -4.59
N ARG A 66 -8.88 -6.38 -3.46
CA ARG A 66 -9.67 -5.16 -3.27
C ARG A 66 -8.90 -3.96 -3.79
N LEU A 67 -9.46 -3.29 -4.80
CA LEU A 67 -8.88 -2.14 -5.48
C LEU A 67 -9.65 -0.89 -5.09
N HIS A 68 -8.95 0.12 -4.57
CA HIS A 68 -9.53 1.45 -4.36
C HIS A 68 -9.61 2.19 -5.71
N ALA A 69 -10.72 2.88 -5.95
CA ALA A 69 -10.95 3.68 -7.15
C ALA A 69 -11.86 4.88 -6.85
N TRP A 70 -11.89 5.83 -7.78
CA TRP A 70 -12.84 6.95 -7.77
C TRP A 70 -13.91 6.75 -8.83
N PHE A 71 -15.17 6.77 -8.41
CA PHE A 71 -16.30 6.78 -9.33
C PHE A 71 -16.72 8.22 -9.63
N ILE A 72 -16.58 8.62 -10.90
CA ILE A 72 -16.95 9.96 -11.38
C ILE A 72 -18.23 9.81 -12.20
N LYS A 73 -19.33 10.37 -11.70
CA LYS A 73 -20.61 10.37 -12.41
C LYS A 73 -20.56 11.40 -13.54
N LEU A 74 -20.91 10.97 -14.77
CA LEU A 74 -21.04 11.88 -15.90
C LEU A 74 -22.17 12.91 -15.68
N PHE A 75 -23.28 12.45 -15.09
CA PHE A 75 -24.41 13.28 -14.69
C PHE A 75 -24.65 13.12 -13.19
N PRO A 76 -24.02 13.95 -12.34
CA PRO A 76 -24.07 13.77 -10.89
C PRO A 76 -25.46 13.99 -10.27
N ASP A 77 -26.34 14.71 -10.96
CA ASP A 77 -27.66 15.10 -10.46
C ASP A 77 -28.81 14.28 -11.10
N CYS A 78 -28.51 13.31 -11.97
CA CYS A 78 -29.51 12.39 -12.51
C CYS A 78 -29.80 11.25 -11.51
N ARG A 79 -31.08 11.07 -11.18
CA ARG A 79 -31.59 10.05 -10.25
C ARG A 79 -31.96 8.77 -10.97
#